data_AF-A0A9D0C994-F1
#
_entry.id   AF-A0A9D0C994-F1
#
_cell.length_a   1.000
_cell.length_b   1.000
_cell.length_c   1.000
_cell.angle_alpha   90.00
_cell.angle_beta   90.00
_cell.angle_gamma   90.00
#
_symmetry.space_group_name_H-M   'P 1'
#
loop_
_entity.id
_entity.type
_entity.pdbx_description
1 polymer ?
#
loop_
_entity_poly.entity_id
_entity_poly.type
_entity_poly.pdbx_seq_one_letter_code
_entity_poly.pdbx_strand_id
1 'polypeptide(L)'
;MTVIPAPRGPALRLLAAPLALLCLLLLPGRATATDTPFARGIALLAAKDFQSKGRAIDLLAESNDPRARPILTALLAGRLFHVRKTGALVLAEKDGRTYRISDALSGAVAGTVKKRALRKVTINNRLR
;
A
#
# COMPACT_ATOMS: atom_id res chain seq x y z
N MET A 1 -10.73 -41.86 70.83
CA MET A 1 -10.78 -40.38 70.93
C MET A 1 -9.57 -39.80 70.22
N THR A 2 -9.83 -39.03 69.14
CA THR A 2 -9.02 -37.95 68.53
C THR A 2 -7.49 -38.01 68.49
N VAL A 3 -6.89 -37.92 67.27
CA VAL A 3 -5.84 -36.93 66.89
C VAL A 3 -5.84 -36.75 65.34
N ILE A 4 -5.83 -35.48 64.88
CA ILE A 4 -5.63 -34.90 63.52
C ILE A 4 -4.12 -34.56 63.39
N PRO A 5 -3.36 -34.69 62.24
CA PRO A 5 -3.49 -33.84 61.04
C PRO A 5 -3.04 -34.39 59.65
N ALA A 6 -3.33 -33.60 58.60
CA ALA A 6 -2.99 -33.76 57.17
C ALA A 6 -1.48 -33.63 56.85
N PRO A 7 -1.00 -34.00 55.62
CA PRO A 7 -0.81 -32.97 54.57
C PRO A 7 -0.86 -33.38 53.07
N ARG A 8 -1.36 -32.43 52.25
CA ARG A 8 -0.82 -31.81 51.01
C ARG A 8 -0.62 -32.59 49.67
N GLY A 9 -1.42 -32.17 48.67
CA GLY A 9 -0.99 -31.89 47.27
C GLY A 9 -1.69 -32.70 46.15
N PRO A 10 -1.65 -32.23 44.88
CA PRO A 10 -2.06 -30.90 44.43
C PRO A 10 -3.10 -30.92 43.29
N ALA A 11 -3.94 -29.88 43.34
CA ALA A 11 -4.63 -29.22 42.26
C ALA A 11 -4.09 -29.47 40.84
N LEU A 12 -4.87 -30.10 39.94
CA LEU A 12 -4.62 -30.00 38.50
C LEU A 12 -5.85 -30.41 37.65
N ARG A 13 -7.03 -29.83 37.87
CA ARG A 13 -8.22 -30.15 37.04
C ARG A 13 -9.11 -28.98 36.60
N LEU A 14 -8.68 -27.72 36.75
CA LEU A 14 -9.56 -26.56 36.46
C LEU A 14 -8.86 -25.43 35.69
N LEU A 15 -8.22 -25.72 34.56
CA LEU A 15 -7.61 -24.69 33.69
C LEU A 15 -7.86 -24.93 32.19
N ALA A 16 -9.01 -25.49 31.81
CA ALA A 16 -9.38 -25.69 30.40
C ALA A 16 -10.39 -24.66 29.86
N ALA A 17 -10.66 -23.57 30.61
CA ALA A 17 -11.72 -22.61 30.30
C ALA A 17 -11.33 -21.18 29.86
N PRO A 18 -10.05 -20.72 29.79
CA PRO A 18 -9.78 -19.34 29.35
C PRO A 18 -9.36 -19.22 27.88
N LEU A 19 -9.27 -20.32 27.11
CA LEU A 19 -8.68 -20.28 25.76
C LEU A 19 -9.65 -19.85 24.65
N ALA A 20 -10.97 -19.91 24.88
CA ALA A 20 -11.96 -19.62 23.84
C ALA A 20 -12.31 -18.11 23.70
N LEU A 21 -11.94 -17.27 24.67
CA LEU A 21 -12.30 -15.84 24.68
C LEU A 21 -11.24 -14.94 24.03
N LEU A 22 -10.03 -15.44 23.76
CA LEU A 22 -8.93 -14.65 23.18
C LEU A 22 -8.96 -14.59 21.64
N CYS A 23 -9.89 -15.29 20.98
CA CYS A 23 -9.94 -15.35 19.51
C CYS A 23 -10.67 -14.15 18.86
N LEU A 24 -11.29 -13.27 19.64
CA LEU A 24 -11.97 -12.06 19.15
C LEU A 24 -11.08 -10.80 19.16
N LEU A 25 -9.75 -10.96 19.09
CA LEU A 25 -8.82 -9.83 19.01
C LEU A 25 -8.06 -9.69 17.68
N LEU A 26 -8.34 -10.55 16.69
CA LEU A 26 -7.71 -10.48 15.36
C LEU A 26 -8.67 -9.99 14.27
N LEU A 27 -9.39 -8.89 14.50
CA LEU A 27 -9.81 -8.09 13.34
C LEU A 27 -8.57 -7.33 12.86
N PRO A 28 -7.94 -7.69 11.72
CA PRO A 28 -6.91 -6.84 11.15
C PRO A 28 -7.58 -5.50 10.85
N GLY A 29 -6.97 -4.42 11.35
CA GLY A 29 -7.49 -3.07 11.21
C GLY A 29 -7.99 -2.82 9.79
N ARG A 30 -9.26 -2.48 9.66
CA ARG A 30 -9.81 -1.97 8.40
C ARG A 30 -9.02 -0.70 8.11
N ALA A 31 -8.10 -0.77 7.15
CA ALA A 31 -7.42 0.41 6.64
C ALA A 31 -8.52 1.37 6.16
N THR A 32 -8.80 2.40 6.96
CA THR A 32 -9.62 3.52 6.52
C THR A 32 -8.89 4.11 5.32
N ALA A 33 -9.62 4.30 4.22
CA ALA A 33 -9.10 5.07 3.09
C ALA A 33 -8.60 6.40 3.68
N THR A 34 -7.29 6.51 3.83
CA THR A 34 -6.70 7.61 4.58
C THR A 34 -6.93 8.81 3.71
N ASP A 35 -7.76 9.74 4.18
CA ASP A 35 -8.18 10.93 3.44
C ASP A 35 -7.04 11.95 3.39
N THR A 36 -5.85 11.48 3.05
CA THR A 36 -4.62 12.25 3.01
C THR A 36 -4.49 12.92 1.64
N PRO A 37 -3.82 14.08 1.58
CA PRO A 37 -3.48 14.72 0.32
C PRO A 37 -2.74 13.74 -0.61
N PHE A 38 -1.88 12.88 -0.07
CA PHE A 38 -1.21 11.84 -0.85
C PHE A 38 -2.19 10.86 -1.51
N ALA A 39 -3.08 10.24 -0.73
CA ALA A 39 -4.02 9.24 -1.26
C ALA A 39 -4.98 9.85 -2.30
N ARG A 40 -5.46 11.07 -2.05
CA ARG A 40 -6.28 11.83 -3.01
C ARG A 40 -5.49 12.13 -4.29
N GLY A 41 -4.24 12.55 -4.17
CA GLY A 41 -3.35 12.79 -5.31
C GLY A 41 -3.13 11.53 -6.15
N ILE A 42 -2.84 10.40 -5.52
CA ILE A 42 -2.70 9.11 -6.23
C ILE A 42 -3.98 8.73 -6.98
N ALA A 43 -5.16 8.91 -6.35
CA ALA A 43 -6.43 8.62 -7.02
C ALA A 43 -6.65 9.51 -8.25
N LEU A 44 -6.31 10.81 -8.15
CA LEU A 44 -6.45 11.76 -9.25
C LEU A 44 -5.44 11.55 -10.39
N LEU A 45 -4.28 10.94 -10.15
CA LEU A 45 -3.34 10.56 -11.22
C LEU A 45 -3.95 9.57 -12.23
N ALA A 46 -4.93 8.76 -11.80
CA ALA A 46 -5.63 7.81 -12.66
C ALA A 46 -6.68 8.48 -13.57
N ALA A 47 -7.01 9.76 -13.32
CA ALA A 47 -7.98 10.51 -14.10
C ALA A 47 -7.55 10.66 -15.57
N LYS A 48 -8.53 10.84 -16.45
CA LYS A 48 -8.28 10.97 -17.90
C LYS A 48 -7.85 12.38 -18.27
N ASP A 49 -8.44 13.39 -17.63
CA ASP A 49 -8.23 14.81 -17.89
C ASP A 49 -6.95 15.35 -17.24
N PHE A 50 -6.41 16.41 -17.82
CA PHE A 50 -5.16 17.03 -17.35
C PHE A 50 -5.38 17.92 -16.13
N GLN A 51 -6.58 18.48 -15.95
CA GLN A 51 -6.88 19.34 -14.80
C GLN A 51 -6.82 18.54 -13.49
N SER A 52 -7.43 17.35 -13.46
CA SER A 52 -7.35 16.43 -12.32
C SER A 52 -5.92 15.97 -12.05
N LYS A 53 -5.10 15.74 -13.09
CA LYS A 53 -3.68 15.44 -12.92
C LYS A 53 -2.87 16.61 -12.38
N GLY A 54 -3.22 17.85 -12.75
CA GLY A 54 -2.62 19.05 -12.16
C GLY A 54 -2.88 19.09 -10.65
N ARG A 55 -4.15 18.94 -10.25
CA ARG A 55 -4.52 18.83 -8.82
C ARG A 55 -3.82 17.67 -8.12
N ALA A 56 -3.63 16.55 -8.82
CA ALA A 56 -2.90 15.41 -8.28
C ALA A 56 -1.45 15.77 -7.96
N ILE A 57 -0.78 16.51 -8.84
CA ILE A 57 0.60 16.97 -8.64
C ILE A 57 0.66 17.92 -7.44
N ASP A 58 -0.26 18.89 -7.36
CA ASP A 58 -0.33 19.84 -6.24
C ASP A 58 -0.50 19.11 -4.90
N LEU A 59 -1.47 18.20 -4.83
CA LEU A 59 -1.74 17.39 -3.63
C LEU A 59 -0.56 16.50 -3.24
N LEU A 60 0.15 15.91 -4.21
CA LEU A 60 1.34 15.10 -3.95
C LEU A 60 2.53 15.97 -3.49
N ALA A 61 2.65 17.19 -4.00
CA ALA A 61 3.67 18.14 -3.55
C ALA A 61 3.37 18.62 -2.12
N GLU A 62 2.10 18.90 -1.81
CA GLU A 62 1.65 19.34 -0.48
C GLU A 62 1.67 18.21 0.56
N SER A 63 1.59 16.94 0.13
CA SER A 63 1.48 15.83 1.07
C SER A 63 2.75 15.58 1.90
N ASN A 64 3.90 16.15 1.50
CA ASN A 64 5.21 15.91 2.12
C ASN A 64 5.53 14.42 2.34
N ASP A 65 4.94 13.54 1.53
CA ASP A 65 5.14 12.10 1.65
C ASP A 65 6.45 11.72 0.95
N PRO A 66 7.34 10.92 1.58
CA PRO A 66 8.59 10.50 0.95
C PRO A 66 8.37 9.77 -0.39
N ARG A 67 7.21 9.16 -0.61
CA ARG A 67 6.81 8.47 -1.84
C ARG A 67 6.37 9.43 -2.94
N ALA A 68 5.98 10.66 -2.62
CA ALA A 68 5.54 11.64 -3.63
C ALA A 68 6.69 12.02 -4.58
N ARG A 69 7.89 12.25 -4.04
CA ARG A 69 9.06 12.66 -4.82
C ARG A 69 9.43 11.69 -5.95
N PRO A 70 9.61 10.37 -5.72
CA PRO A 70 9.91 9.44 -6.81
C PRO A 70 8.77 9.33 -7.83
N ILE A 71 7.51 9.44 -7.40
CA ILE A 71 6.34 9.42 -8.28
C ILE A 71 6.33 10.64 -9.21
N LEU A 72 6.47 11.84 -8.67
CA LEU A 72 6.50 13.09 -9.43
C LEU A 72 7.70 13.12 -10.39
N THR A 73 8.87 12.68 -9.93
CA THR A 73 10.07 12.57 -10.78
C THR A 73 9.83 11.61 -11.95
N ALA A 74 9.22 10.45 -11.70
CA ALA A 74 8.89 9.50 -12.76
C ALA A 74 7.80 10.03 -13.69
N LEU A 75 6.84 10.82 -13.19
CA LEU A 75 5.84 11.48 -14.02
C LEU A 75 6.49 12.44 -15.02
N LEU A 76 7.37 13.32 -14.53
CA LEU A 76 8.12 14.30 -15.35
C LEU A 76 9.07 13.61 -16.35
N ALA A 77 9.68 12.50 -15.95
CA ALA A 77 10.52 11.68 -16.81
C ALA A 77 9.70 10.84 -17.82
N GLY A 78 8.36 10.84 -17.73
CA GLY A 78 7.51 9.99 -18.55
C GLY A 78 7.70 8.49 -18.30
N ARG A 79 8.13 8.14 -17.08
CA ARG A 79 8.39 6.79 -16.56
C ARG A 79 7.29 6.26 -15.63
N LEU A 80 6.20 7.01 -15.44
CA LEU A 80 5.05 6.59 -14.65
C LEU A 80 3.98 5.90 -15.51
N PHE A 81 3.53 4.72 -15.08
CA PHE A 81 2.57 3.90 -15.83
C PHE A 81 1.53 3.26 -14.91
N HIS A 82 0.38 2.91 -15.47
CA HIS A 82 -0.55 1.95 -14.87
C HIS A 82 -0.39 0.58 -15.53
N VAL A 83 -0.43 -0.46 -14.72
CA VAL A 83 -0.56 -1.84 -15.21
C VAL A 83 -1.97 -2.04 -15.73
N ARG A 84 -2.14 -2.45 -17.00
CA ARG A 84 -3.47 -2.59 -17.62
C ARG A 84 -4.36 -3.62 -16.94
N LYS A 85 -3.77 -4.70 -16.41
CA LYS A 85 -4.50 -5.81 -15.80
C LYS A 85 -5.08 -5.45 -14.43
N THR A 86 -4.36 -4.67 -13.64
CA THR A 86 -4.69 -4.39 -12.22
C THR A 86 -5.04 -2.92 -11.97
N GLY A 87 -4.68 -2.01 -12.86
CA GLY A 87 -4.76 -0.56 -12.64
C GLY A 87 -3.66 -0.01 -11.72
N ALA A 88 -2.80 -0.86 -11.17
CA ALA A 88 -1.76 -0.47 -10.22
C ALA A 88 -0.79 0.55 -10.82
N LEU A 89 -0.41 1.56 -10.03
CA LEU A 89 0.55 2.58 -10.41
C LEU A 89 1.97 2.03 -10.22
N VAL A 90 2.75 2.06 -11.29
CA VAL A 90 4.12 1.52 -11.32
C VAL A 90 5.09 2.52 -11.93
N LEU A 91 6.31 2.50 -11.41
CA LEU A 91 7.47 3.15 -11.99
C LEU A 91 8.09 2.15 -12.96
N ALA A 92 8.27 2.55 -14.21
CA ALA A 92 8.82 1.66 -15.24
C ALA A 92 10.11 2.22 -15.81
N GLU A 93 11.15 1.38 -15.80
CA GLU A 93 12.43 1.64 -16.41
C GLU A 93 12.59 0.79 -17.66
N LYS A 94 13.01 1.41 -18.76
CA LYS A 94 13.16 0.72 -20.02
C LYS A 94 14.40 -0.16 -19.96
N ASP A 95 14.22 -1.45 -20.22
CA ASP A 95 15.28 -2.45 -20.26
C ASP A 95 15.19 -3.22 -21.59
N GLY A 96 15.94 -2.75 -22.58
CA GLY A 96 15.88 -3.25 -23.95
C GLY A 96 14.49 -3.15 -24.58
N ARG A 97 13.86 -4.32 -24.82
CA ARG A 97 12.50 -4.46 -25.38
C ARG A 97 11.41 -4.58 -24.30
N THR A 98 11.81 -4.61 -23.04
CA THR A 98 10.92 -4.78 -21.89
C THR A 98 11.03 -3.60 -20.93
N TYR A 99 10.20 -3.61 -19.89
CA TYR A 99 10.20 -2.61 -18.84
C TYR A 99 10.32 -3.31 -17.50
N ARG A 100 11.35 -2.95 -16.73
CA ARG A 100 11.42 -3.30 -15.32
C ARG A 100 10.47 -2.40 -14.56
N ILE A 101 9.57 -2.98 -13.78
CA ILE A 101 8.56 -2.25 -13.03
C ILE A 101 8.75 -2.41 -11.53
N SER A 102 8.52 -1.33 -10.80
CA SER A 102 8.38 -1.32 -9.35
C SER A 102 7.08 -0.64 -8.98
N ASP A 103 6.45 -1.12 -7.92
CA ASP A 103 5.23 -0.53 -7.38
C ASP A 103 5.53 0.88 -6.88
N ALA A 104 4.72 1.85 -7.28
CA ALA A 104 4.96 3.26 -6.97
C ALA A 104 4.66 3.61 -5.50
N LEU A 105 3.80 2.82 -4.84
CA LEU A 105 3.35 3.09 -3.47
C LEU A 105 4.23 2.40 -2.43
N SER A 106 4.66 1.17 -2.71
CA SER A 106 5.50 0.37 -1.80
C SER A 106 6.97 0.41 -2.16
N GLY A 107 7.34 0.77 -3.39
CA GLY A 107 8.70 0.64 -3.91
C GLY A 107 9.13 -0.80 -4.22
N ALA A 108 8.24 -1.78 -4.00
CA ALA A 108 8.55 -3.19 -4.23
C ALA A 108 8.80 -3.47 -5.72
N VAL A 109 9.80 -4.29 -6.02
CA VAL A 109 10.09 -4.72 -7.40
C VAL A 109 8.97 -5.65 -7.86
N ALA A 110 8.23 -5.25 -8.89
CA ALA A 110 7.09 -5.98 -9.44
C ALA A 110 7.46 -6.85 -10.67
N GLY A 111 8.75 -6.89 -11.03
CA GLY A 111 9.31 -7.72 -12.10
C GLY A 111 9.46 -7.00 -13.43
N THR A 112 9.45 -7.76 -14.53
CA THR A 112 9.69 -7.24 -15.89
C THR A 112 8.50 -7.54 -16.78
N VAL A 113 7.99 -6.52 -17.46
CA VAL A 113 6.80 -6.63 -18.33
C VAL A 113 7.03 -6.04 -19.71
N LYS A 114 6.21 -6.46 -20.68
CA LYS A 114 6.20 -5.88 -22.03
C LYS A 114 5.47 -4.53 -22.03
N LYS A 115 5.89 -3.60 -22.90
CA LYS A 115 5.25 -2.27 -23.08
C LYS A 115 3.72 -2.34 -23.21
N ARG A 116 3.20 -3.35 -23.91
CA ARG A 116 1.76 -3.55 -24.14
C ARG A 116 0.94 -3.76 -22.86
N ALA A 117 1.56 -4.24 -21.79
CA ALA A 117 0.91 -4.44 -20.50
C ALA A 117 0.77 -3.14 -19.69
N LEU A 118 1.42 -2.07 -20.13
CA LEU A 118 1.47 -0.79 -19.44
C LEU A 118 0.63 0.26 -20.19
N ARG A 119 0.09 1.21 -19.44
CA ARG A 119 -0.55 2.43 -19.93
C ARG A 119 0.17 3.63 -19.34
N LYS A 120 0.76 4.47 -20.19
CA LYS A 120 1.55 5.63 -19.72
C LYS A 120 0.64 6.66 -19.06
N VAL A 121 1.11 7.22 -17.94
CA VAL A 121 0.52 8.43 -17.36
C VAL A 121 1.12 9.62 -18.11
N THR A 122 0.31 10.28 -18.93
CA THR A 122 0.73 11.44 -19.72
C THR A 122 0.25 12.73 -19.06
N ILE A 123 1.15 13.71 -18.99
CA ILE A 123 0.87 15.11 -18.63
C ILE A 123 1.09 16.00 -19.86
N ASN A 124 0.49 17.19 -19.86
CA ASN A 124 0.71 18.18 -20.92
C ASN A 124 1.96 19.03 -20.60
N ASN A 125 2.38 19.87 -21.54
CA ASN A 125 3.56 20.73 -21.37
C ASN A 125 3.38 21.82 -20.30
N ARG A 126 2.14 22.14 -19.91
CA ARG A 126 1.86 23.16 -18.89
C ARG A 126 2.09 22.65 -17.45
N LEU A 127 2.09 21.33 -17.28
CA LEU A 127 2.25 20.63 -16.00
C LEU A 127 3.66 20.05 -15.81
N ARG A 128 4.56 20.29 -16.77
CA ARG A 128 5.93 19.81 -16.75
C ARG A 128 6.86 20.92 -16.26
#